data_AF-A0A7V8AM86-F1
#
_entry.id   AF-A0A7V8AM86-F1
#
_cell.length_a   1.000
_cell.length_b   1.000
_cell.length_c   1.000
_cell.angle_alpha   90.00
_cell.angle_beta   90.00
_cell.angle_gamma   90.00
#
_symmetry.space_group_name_H-M   'P 1'
#
loop_
_entity.id
_entity.type
_entity.pdbx_description
1 polymer ?
#
loop_
_entity_poly.entity_id
_entity_poly.type
_entity_poly.pdbx_seq_one_letter_code
_entity_poly.pdbx_strand_id
1 'polypeptide(L)'
;MRYKQVNDEVVPLSPEEEADFDAQEAAWRVERRASLIQQAKVLAGDAITAALPAWRQSNLHTRYLTLLRQGGTQWTAEEQAEVKRIEAAWVWIDTVRQASGALEERFRALPDDQFDTFVWPDWPPFAA
;
A
#
# COMPACT_ATOMS: atom_id res chain seq x y z
N MET A 1 21.81 19.25 -23.33
CA MET A 1 23.27 19.25 -23.11
C MET A 1 23.49 19.48 -21.63
N ARG A 2 23.97 18.44 -20.93
CA ARG A 2 24.28 18.48 -19.49
C ARG A 2 25.76 18.85 -19.31
N TYR A 3 26.14 19.34 -18.14
CA TYR A 3 27.50 19.81 -17.86
C TYR A 3 28.04 19.21 -16.55
N LYS A 4 29.36 19.03 -16.47
CA LYS A 4 30.10 18.67 -15.25
C LYS A 4 31.09 19.77 -14.90
N GLN A 5 31.46 19.84 -13.62
CA GLN A 5 32.49 20.77 -13.16
C GLN A 5 33.86 20.06 -13.10
N VAL A 6 34.86 20.64 -13.74
CA VAL A 6 36.24 20.14 -13.77
C VAL A 6 37.17 21.34 -13.55
N ASN A 7 37.93 21.33 -12.44
CA ASN A 7 38.89 22.40 -12.11
C ASN A 7 38.29 23.82 -12.26
N ASP A 8 37.14 24.08 -11.64
CA ASP A 8 36.39 25.34 -11.69
C ASP A 8 35.82 25.74 -13.08
N GLU A 9 35.98 24.90 -14.10
CA GLU A 9 35.34 25.05 -15.41
C GLU A 9 34.09 24.17 -15.53
N VAL A 10 33.06 24.71 -16.18
CA VAL A 10 31.83 23.98 -16.52
C VAL A 10 31.95 23.49 -17.96
N VAL A 11 32.15 22.18 -18.13
CA VAL A 11 32.35 21.53 -19.42
C VAL A 11 31.15 20.63 -19.75
N PRO A 12 30.69 20.60 -21.02
CA PRO A 12 29.60 19.72 -21.41
C PRO A 12 30.00 18.26 -21.21
N LEU A 13 29.02 17.43 -20.84
CA LEU A 13 29.19 15.99 -20.79
C LEU A 13 29.48 15.46 -22.21
N SER A 14 30.32 14.42 -22.31
CA SER A 14 30.45 13.67 -23.56
C SER A 14 29.14 12.93 -23.88
N PRO A 15 28.89 12.52 -25.14
CA PRO A 15 27.70 11.73 -25.46
C PRO A 15 27.57 10.42 -24.66
N GLU A 16 28.70 9.81 -24.29
CA GLU A 16 28.72 8.61 -23.44
C GLU A 16 28.31 8.94 -22.00
N GLU A 17 28.83 10.04 -21.45
CA GLU A 17 28.47 10.51 -20.11
C GLU A 17 27.00 10.96 -20.02
N GLU A 18 26.47 11.56 -21.09
CA GLU A 18 25.04 11.90 -21.17
C GLU A 18 24.17 10.63 -21.17
N ALA A 19 24.56 9.60 -21.93
CA ALA A 19 23.84 8.33 -21.98
C ALA A 19 23.87 7.59 -20.63
N ASP A 20 25.02 7.57 -19.95
CA ASP A 20 25.14 6.98 -18.62
C ASP A 20 24.29 7.72 -17.58
N PHE A 21 24.25 9.05 -17.65
CA PHE A 21 23.38 9.84 -16.79
C PHE A 21 21.90 9.51 -17.04
N ASP A 22 21.47 9.47 -18.31
CA ASP A 22 20.09 9.11 -18.68
C ASP A 22 19.71 7.71 -18.19
N ALA A 23 20.63 6.74 -18.30
CA ALA A 23 20.42 5.39 -17.82
C ALA A 23 20.27 5.32 -16.29
N GLN A 24 21.11 6.05 -15.55
CA GLN A 24 21.02 6.14 -14.09
C GLN A 24 19.73 6.84 -13.65
N GLU A 25 19.34 7.91 -14.33
CA GLU A 25 18.10 8.64 -14.05
C GLU A 25 16.88 7.74 -14.28
N ALA A 26 16.87 6.97 -15.37
CA ALA A 26 15.83 5.98 -15.66
C ALA A 26 15.77 4.87 -14.59
N ALA A 27 16.92 4.34 -14.16
CA ALA A 27 16.98 3.32 -13.12
C ALA A 27 16.46 3.85 -11.77
N TRP A 28 16.88 5.05 -11.38
CA TRP A 28 16.40 5.71 -10.15
C TRP A 28 14.87 5.87 -10.15
N ARG A 29 14.26 6.25 -11.29
CA ARG A 29 12.80 6.39 -11.41
C ARG A 29 12.07 5.07 -11.18
N VAL A 30 12.60 3.97 -11.73
CA VAL A 30 12.02 2.63 -11.53
C VAL A 30 12.08 2.22 -10.07
N GLU A 31 13.23 2.39 -9.42
CA GLU A 31 13.41 2.09 -8.00
C GLU A 31 12.52 2.95 -7.10
N ARG A 32 12.43 4.26 -7.40
CA ARG A 32 11.59 5.20 -6.66
C ARG A 32 10.12 4.78 -6.71
N ARG A 33 9.63 4.38 -7.89
CA ARG A 33 8.27 3.88 -8.09
C ARG A 33 8.01 2.60 -7.29
N ALA A 34 8.93 1.64 -7.33
CA ALA A 34 8.85 0.41 -6.55
C ALA A 34 8.81 0.69 -5.04
N SER A 35 9.61 1.65 -4.58
CA SER A 35 9.62 2.08 -3.17
C SER A 35 8.28 2.68 -2.73
N LEU A 36 7.65 3.54 -3.53
CA LEU A 36 6.33 4.11 -3.22
C LEU A 36 5.24 3.03 -3.14
N ILE A 37 5.25 2.08 -4.08
CA ILE A 37 4.34 0.91 -4.05
C ILE A 37 4.53 0.11 -2.76
N GLN A 38 5.78 -0.13 -2.36
CA GLN A 38 6.06 -0.87 -1.13
C GLN A 38 5.63 -0.10 0.12
N GLN A 39 5.84 1.21 0.16
CA GLN A 39 5.38 2.07 1.24
C GLN A 39 3.85 2.04 1.38
N ALA A 40 3.10 2.05 0.28
CA ALA A 40 1.64 1.91 0.31
C ALA A 40 1.19 0.62 1.01
N LYS A 41 1.84 -0.50 0.67
CA LYS A 41 1.56 -1.82 1.27
C LYS A 41 1.88 -1.86 2.75
N VAL A 42 3.02 -1.29 3.15
CA VAL A 42 3.44 -1.21 4.56
C VAL A 42 2.43 -0.40 5.35
N LEU A 43 2.10 0.81 4.90
CA LEU A 43 1.13 1.69 5.57
C LEU A 43 -0.24 1.04 5.73
N ALA A 44 -0.73 0.34 4.70
CA ALA A 44 -1.98 -0.41 4.78
C ALA A 44 -1.89 -1.57 5.79
N GLY A 45 -0.77 -2.31 5.79
CA GLY A 45 -0.51 -3.39 6.74
C GLY A 45 -0.44 -2.90 8.19
N ASP A 46 0.21 -1.77 8.42
CA ASP A 46 0.32 -1.13 9.73
C ASP A 46 -1.04 -0.65 10.23
N ALA A 47 -1.85 -0.02 9.36
CA ALA A 47 -3.21 0.39 9.70
C ALA A 47 -4.08 -0.80 10.11
N ILE A 48 -4.06 -1.88 9.31
CA ILE A 48 -4.79 -3.12 9.60
C ILE A 48 -4.33 -3.72 10.93
N THR A 49 -3.02 -3.81 11.16
CA THR A 49 -2.46 -4.47 12.35
C THR A 49 -2.69 -3.64 13.62
N ALA A 50 -2.65 -2.32 13.51
CA ALA A 50 -2.95 -1.41 14.61
C ALA A 50 -4.43 -1.52 15.06
N ALA A 51 -5.36 -1.60 14.10
CA ALA A 51 -6.78 -1.78 14.41
C ALA A 51 -7.12 -3.21 14.85
N LEU A 52 -6.53 -4.20 14.17
CA LEU A 52 -6.84 -5.62 14.35
C LEU A 52 -5.56 -6.45 14.26
N PRO A 53 -4.88 -6.71 15.39
CA PRO A 53 -3.66 -7.50 15.42
C PRO A 53 -3.83 -8.90 14.84
N ALA A 54 -2.75 -9.50 14.33
CA ALA A 54 -2.78 -10.79 13.66
C ALA A 54 -3.51 -11.90 14.46
N TRP A 55 -3.27 -11.98 15.77
CA TRP A 55 -3.94 -12.96 16.64
C TRP A 55 -5.47 -12.77 16.67
N ARG A 56 -5.96 -11.52 16.62
CA ARG A 56 -7.41 -11.24 16.54
C ARG A 56 -7.96 -11.63 15.18
N GLN A 57 -7.25 -11.34 14.09
CA GLN A 57 -7.65 -11.75 12.74
C GLN A 57 -7.83 -13.27 12.66
N SER A 58 -6.85 -14.03 13.19
CA SER A 58 -6.94 -15.50 13.26
C SER A 58 -8.13 -15.96 14.09
N ASN A 59 -8.36 -15.35 15.27
CA ASN A 59 -9.50 -15.71 16.11
C ASN A 59 -10.84 -15.44 15.44
N LEU A 60 -11.01 -14.27 14.79
CA LEU A 60 -12.24 -13.95 14.06
C LEU A 60 -12.46 -14.93 12.90
N HIS A 61 -11.40 -15.29 12.18
CA HIS A 61 -11.48 -16.28 11.10
C HIS A 61 -11.92 -17.65 11.62
N THR A 62 -11.26 -18.16 12.66
CA THR A 62 -11.62 -19.45 13.28
C THR A 62 -13.05 -19.42 13.80
N ARG A 63 -13.45 -18.35 14.48
CA ARG A 63 -14.80 -18.21 15.04
C ARG A 63 -15.86 -18.17 13.95
N TYR A 64 -15.62 -17.43 12.87
CA TYR A 64 -16.52 -17.39 11.71
C TYR A 64 -16.71 -18.78 11.10
N LEU A 65 -15.63 -19.55 10.92
CA LEU A 65 -15.72 -20.93 10.42
C LEU A 65 -16.48 -21.85 11.38
N THR A 66 -16.31 -21.70 12.70
CA THR A 66 -17.08 -22.45 13.69
C THR A 66 -18.57 -22.16 13.54
N LEU A 67 -18.96 -20.89 13.44
CA LEU A 67 -20.35 -20.49 13.29
C LEU A 67 -20.93 -21.00 11.96
N LEU A 68 -20.20 -20.90 10.86
CA LEU A 68 -20.63 -21.44 9.55
C LEU A 68 -20.87 -22.95 9.60
N ARG A 69 -20.04 -23.72 10.31
CA ARG A 69 -20.23 -25.17 10.47
C ARG A 69 -21.49 -25.52 11.25
N GLN A 70 -21.99 -24.64 12.12
CA GLN A 70 -23.26 -24.83 12.82
C GLN A 70 -24.49 -24.62 11.91
N GLY A 71 -24.31 -24.09 10.69
CA GLY A 71 -25.33 -24.12 9.65
C GLY A 71 -26.34 -22.97 9.64
N GLY A 72 -26.11 -21.88 10.39
CA GLY A 72 -26.84 -20.60 10.29
C GLY A 72 -28.30 -20.59 10.76
N THR A 73 -29.02 -21.70 10.59
CA THR A 73 -30.44 -21.86 10.94
C THR A 73 -30.69 -22.01 12.44
N GLN A 74 -29.63 -22.20 13.23
CA GLN A 74 -29.68 -22.36 14.69
C GLN A 74 -28.92 -21.27 15.46
N TRP A 75 -28.43 -20.23 14.78
CA TRP A 75 -27.69 -19.19 15.49
C TRP A 75 -28.57 -18.42 16.45
N THR A 76 -28.09 -18.25 17.68
CA THR A 76 -28.70 -17.33 18.63
C THR A 76 -28.61 -15.89 18.12
N ALA A 77 -29.38 -14.97 18.70
CA ALA A 77 -29.30 -13.56 18.36
C ALA A 77 -27.87 -13.00 18.60
N GLU A 78 -27.18 -13.50 19.62
CA GLU A 78 -25.80 -13.15 19.94
C GLU A 78 -24.82 -13.64 18.87
N GLU A 79 -25.00 -14.87 18.39
CA GLU A 79 -24.18 -15.45 17.33
C GLU A 79 -24.37 -14.72 16.00
N GLN A 80 -25.63 -14.35 15.67
CA GLN A 80 -25.91 -13.52 14.50
C GLN A 80 -25.24 -12.14 14.60
N ALA A 81 -25.29 -11.51 15.78
CA ALA A 81 -24.62 -10.23 16.03
C ALA A 81 -23.09 -10.37 15.96
N GLU A 82 -22.54 -11.49 16.43
CA GLU A 82 -21.11 -11.79 16.33
C GLU A 82 -20.66 -11.94 14.88
N VAL A 83 -21.41 -12.69 14.06
CA VAL A 83 -21.13 -12.83 12.63
C VAL A 83 -21.10 -11.47 11.94
N LYS A 84 -22.10 -10.62 12.18
CA LYS A 84 -22.14 -9.27 11.61
C LYS A 84 -20.91 -8.43 11.98
N ARG A 85 -20.42 -8.53 13.23
CA ARG A 85 -19.19 -7.84 13.66
C ARG A 85 -17.95 -8.41 12.95
N ILE A 86 -17.85 -9.73 12.81
CA ILE A 86 -16.75 -10.36 12.09
C ILE A 86 -16.74 -9.94 10.62
N GLU A 87 -17.90 -9.96 9.97
CA GLU A 87 -18.06 -9.51 8.57
C GLU A 87 -17.69 -8.03 8.41
N ALA A 88 -18.15 -7.16 9.32
CA ALA A 88 -17.77 -5.74 9.31
C ALA A 88 -16.25 -5.55 9.43
N ALA A 89 -15.58 -6.33 10.29
CA ALA A 89 -14.13 -6.30 10.39
C ALA A 89 -13.43 -6.71 9.08
N TRP A 90 -13.91 -7.76 8.42
CA TRP A 90 -13.36 -8.18 7.12
C TRP A 90 -13.63 -7.19 6.00
N VAL A 91 -14.82 -6.59 5.95
CA VAL A 91 -15.17 -5.52 4.99
C VAL A 91 -14.24 -4.32 5.17
N TRP A 92 -13.97 -3.93 6.41
CA TRP A 92 -13.03 -2.84 6.66
C TRP A 92 -11.59 -3.19 6.22
N ILE A 93 -11.10 -4.40 6.55
CA ILE A 93 -9.78 -4.86 6.07
C ILE A 93 -9.72 -4.83 4.54
N ASP A 94 -10.76 -5.31 3.87
CA ASP A 94 -10.82 -5.32 2.41
C ASP A 94 -10.83 -3.90 1.83
N THR A 95 -11.56 -2.98 2.47
CA THR A 95 -11.56 -1.55 2.10
C THR A 95 -10.14 -0.96 2.13
N VAL A 96 -9.37 -1.24 3.19
CA VAL A 96 -7.98 -0.77 3.30
C VAL A 96 -7.10 -1.39 2.21
N ARG A 97 -7.27 -2.70 1.93
CA ARG A 97 -6.52 -3.39 0.86
C ARG A 97 -6.84 -2.85 -0.52
N GLN A 98 -8.12 -2.60 -0.82
CA GLN A 98 -8.55 -1.99 -2.08
C GLN A 98 -7.97 -0.59 -2.25
N ALA A 99 -8.01 0.24 -1.19
CA ALA A 99 -7.39 1.56 -1.20
C ALA A 99 -5.87 1.49 -1.44
N SER A 100 -5.16 0.55 -0.79
CA SER A 100 -3.75 0.28 -1.07
C SER A 100 -3.53 -0.10 -2.54
N GLY A 101 -4.32 -1.02 -3.08
CA GLY A 101 -4.22 -1.43 -4.49
C GLY A 101 -4.45 -0.28 -5.47
N ALA A 102 -5.40 0.61 -5.17
CA ALA A 102 -5.64 1.81 -5.96
C ALA A 102 -4.45 2.79 -5.90
N LEU A 103 -3.78 2.93 -4.75
CA LEU A 103 -2.55 3.70 -4.64
C LEU A 103 -1.41 3.10 -5.44
N GLU A 104 -1.24 1.78 -5.41
CA GLU A 104 -0.23 1.10 -6.23
C GLU A 104 -0.43 1.41 -7.72
N GLU A 105 -1.68 1.35 -8.20
CA GLU A 105 -2.00 1.66 -9.59
C GLU A 105 -1.75 3.13 -9.91
N ARG A 106 -2.13 4.04 -9.01
CA ARG A 106 -1.80 5.46 -9.14
C ARG A 106 -0.30 5.67 -9.21
N PHE A 107 0.50 4.99 -8.39
CA PHE A 107 1.96 5.06 -8.47
C PHE A 107 2.54 4.41 -9.71
N ARG A 108 1.85 3.49 -10.40
CA ARG A 108 2.28 2.99 -11.73
C ARG A 108 2.04 4.00 -12.84
N ALA A 109 0.99 4.82 -12.71
CA ALA A 109 0.60 5.81 -13.71
C ALA A 109 1.17 7.23 -13.43
N LEU A 110 1.69 7.49 -12.23
CA LEU A 110 2.13 8.83 -11.83
C LEU A 110 3.33 9.27 -12.70
N PRO A 111 3.31 10.51 -13.25
CA PRO A 111 4.48 11.11 -13.88
C PRO A 111 5.67 11.19 -12.92
N ASP A 112 6.89 10.99 -13.42
CA ASP A 112 8.09 10.90 -12.58
C ASP A 112 8.37 12.19 -11.80
N ASP A 113 8.00 13.36 -12.36
CA ASP A 113 8.15 14.67 -11.75
C ASP A 113 7.19 14.93 -10.56
N GLN A 114 6.24 14.03 -10.33
CA GLN A 114 5.24 14.16 -9.26
C GLN A 114 5.46 13.20 -8.09
N PHE A 115 6.53 12.41 -8.09
CA PHE A 115 6.81 11.47 -6.99
C PHE A 115 6.94 12.15 -5.63
N ASP A 116 7.57 13.33 -5.58
CA ASP A 116 7.89 14.00 -4.32
C ASP A 116 6.77 14.93 -3.83
N THR A 117 5.80 15.24 -4.68
CA THR A 117 4.61 16.04 -4.31
C THR A 117 3.40 15.18 -3.96
N PHE A 118 3.58 13.85 -3.91
CA PHE A 118 2.48 12.94 -3.64
C PHE A 118 1.98 13.07 -2.20
N VAL A 119 0.68 13.34 -2.06
CA VAL A 119 0.00 13.35 -0.76
C VAL A 119 -0.57 11.97 -0.47
N TRP A 120 -0.11 11.36 0.62
CA TRP A 120 -0.61 10.08 1.11
C TRP A 120 -2.04 10.23 1.65
N PRO A 121 -2.95 9.28 1.36
CA PRO A 121 -4.29 9.31 1.91
C PRO A 121 -4.30 8.90 3.38
N ASP A 122 -5.24 9.47 4.12
CA ASP A 122 -5.60 8.95 5.44
C ASP A 122 -6.42 7.67 5.29
N TRP A 123 -6.06 6.63 6.04
CA TRP A 123 -6.84 5.39 6.07
C TRP A 123 -8.16 5.61 6.82
N PRO A 124 -9.28 5.02 6.35
CA PRO A 124 -10.54 5.13 7.07
C PRO A 124 -10.41 4.53 8.47
N PRO A 125 -10.92 5.19 9.52
CA PRO A 125 -10.86 4.65 10.87
C PRO A 125 -11.65 3.34 10.95
N PHE A 126 -11.15 2.39 11.74
CA PHE A 126 -11.90 1.16 12.00
C PHE A 126 -13.09 1.47 12.92
N ALA A 127 -14.31 1.35 12.40
CA ALA A 127 -15.54 1.42 13.18
C ALA A 127 -15.92 0.00 13.63
N ALA A 128 -15.61 -0.32 14.90
CA ALA A 128 -15.91 -1.61 15.52
C ALA A 128 -17.36 -1.70 16.03
#